data_AF-A0A6N7S3E0-F1
#
_entry.id   AF-A0A6N7S3E0-F1
#
_cell.length_a   1.000
_cell.length_b   1.000
_cell.length_c   1.000
_cell.angle_alpha   90.00
_cell.angle_beta   90.00
_cell.angle_gamma   90.00
#
_symmetry.space_group_name_H-M   'P 1'
#
loop_
_entity.id
_entity.type
_entity.pdbx_description
1 polymer ?
#
loop_
_entity_poly.entity_id
_entity_poly.type
_entity_poly.pdbx_seq_one_letter_code
_entity_poly.pdbx_strand_id
1 'polypeptide(L)'
;MEEKKLLEKASTDFVRNNMLINYCLWDDKELLIESFVKNNQIPLRFDLKEYYFCITGIDKKYNLIVDSKIFQQQVEATHAIYREIEKLLDKNHCRGNCFLIKVDNSKQLAVLFSKDVDCQKSAVQIGEEIHRYFLQRPPYSTENQRFVATSLTGAYQGYEDMHWAYLKARQLNDLHFFELDCLVITEEVLKQRIDPGILAIYENCRRLRNELCTGNLSAVLEQVNYVFDYLVRNSLDMNCCMAAHTFVMAILSLFVKVYGVQLDLDFTPQDFFSLSEYQNHLENQIRRLYQDRECSPWYTAEVLLALGFIHENYMKDISLKLVAEYTNTNVSHLSSEFNRQTGRSLPDFISGLRIEKACRDLEKTTMTINQISREVGFNSVRYFTEIFKKYCGKTPIQYRLQFKPIEPQD
;
A
#
# COMPACT_ATOMS: atom_id res chain seq x y z
N MET A 1 21.51 -37.24 0.53
CA MET A 1 21.75 -36.53 -0.74
C MET A 1 20.64 -36.98 -1.68
N GLU A 2 19.52 -36.25 -1.71
CA GLU A 2 18.36 -36.63 -2.55
C GLU A 2 18.76 -36.53 -4.03
N GLU A 3 18.58 -37.61 -4.81
CA GLU A 3 18.85 -37.65 -6.25
C GLU A 3 17.96 -36.64 -7.00
N LYS A 4 18.56 -35.64 -7.63
CA LYS A 4 17.86 -34.75 -8.55
C LYS A 4 17.45 -35.54 -9.79
N LYS A 5 16.17 -35.88 -9.92
CA LYS A 5 15.61 -36.56 -11.10
C LYS A 5 15.45 -35.56 -12.25
N LEU A 6 15.92 -35.92 -13.46
CA LEU A 6 15.73 -35.10 -14.66
C LEU A 6 14.25 -35.08 -15.07
N LEU A 7 13.79 -33.96 -15.65
CA LEU A 7 12.43 -33.82 -16.19
C LEU A 7 12.26 -34.64 -17.48
N GLU A 8 11.04 -35.11 -17.72
CA GLU A 8 10.68 -35.74 -19.00
C GLU A 8 10.76 -34.73 -20.15
N LYS A 9 10.93 -35.22 -21.39
CA LYS A 9 11.06 -34.38 -22.59
C LYS A 9 9.85 -33.48 -22.80
N ALA A 10 8.62 -34.01 -22.64
CA ALA A 10 7.39 -33.22 -22.76
C ALA A 10 7.35 -32.07 -21.74
N SER A 11 7.75 -32.34 -20.49
CA SER A 11 7.88 -31.33 -19.43
C SER A 11 8.98 -30.31 -19.73
N THR A 12 10.05 -30.72 -20.42
CA THR A 12 11.15 -29.84 -20.84
C THR A 12 10.73 -28.91 -21.98
N ASP A 13 10.09 -29.44 -23.03
CA ASP A 13 9.55 -28.65 -24.14
C ASP A 13 8.46 -27.67 -23.65
N PHE A 14 7.66 -28.10 -22.68
CA PHE A 14 6.71 -27.26 -21.98
C PHE A 14 7.38 -26.08 -21.28
N VAL A 15 8.37 -26.35 -20.41
CA VAL A 15 9.11 -25.32 -19.68
C VAL A 15 9.77 -24.34 -20.66
N ARG A 16 10.36 -24.86 -21.75
CA ARG A 16 10.96 -24.06 -22.82
C ARG A 16 9.92 -23.15 -23.48
N ASN A 17 8.82 -23.70 -23.97
CA ASN A 17 7.80 -22.92 -24.69
C ASN A 17 7.17 -21.85 -23.78
N ASN A 18 6.97 -22.16 -22.50
CA ASN A 18 6.52 -21.21 -21.49
C ASN A 18 7.54 -20.07 -21.27
N MET A 19 8.85 -20.36 -21.24
CA MET A 19 9.87 -19.29 -21.20
C MET A 19 9.87 -18.43 -22.47
N LEU A 20 9.76 -19.05 -23.64
CA LEU A 20 9.81 -18.35 -24.92
C LEU A 20 8.60 -17.43 -25.14
N ILE A 21 7.39 -17.87 -24.81
CA ILE A 21 6.19 -17.02 -24.98
C ILE A 21 6.20 -15.80 -24.05
N ASN A 22 6.86 -15.90 -22.88
CA ASN A 22 7.05 -14.75 -21.99
C ASN A 22 7.93 -13.65 -22.61
N TYR A 23 8.84 -14.00 -23.54
CA TYR A 23 9.61 -12.98 -24.28
C TYR A 23 8.68 -12.04 -25.07
N CYS A 24 7.58 -12.58 -25.59
CA CYS A 24 6.62 -11.81 -26.40
C CYS A 24 5.77 -10.84 -25.57
N LEU A 25 5.91 -10.84 -24.24
CA LEU A 25 5.21 -9.93 -23.34
C LEU A 25 6.06 -8.71 -22.93
N TRP A 26 7.31 -8.63 -23.38
CA TRP A 26 8.17 -7.47 -23.16
C TRP A 26 7.90 -6.38 -24.19
N ASP A 27 8.20 -5.13 -23.81
CA ASP A 27 8.12 -3.97 -24.70
C ASP A 27 9.27 -4.01 -25.71
N ASP A 28 9.02 -4.63 -26.87
CA ASP A 28 9.99 -4.75 -27.96
C ASP A 28 9.32 -4.49 -29.31
N LYS A 29 10.12 -4.22 -30.34
CA LYS A 29 9.61 -3.94 -31.69
C LYS A 29 8.94 -5.18 -32.29
N GLU A 30 7.82 -4.97 -32.97
CA GLU A 30 7.05 -6.03 -33.66
C GLU A 30 7.94 -6.98 -34.47
N LEU A 31 8.80 -6.43 -35.33
CA LEU A 31 9.69 -7.23 -36.19
C LEU A 31 10.63 -8.14 -35.37
N LEU A 32 11.05 -7.70 -34.19
CA LEU A 32 11.88 -8.51 -33.28
C LEU A 32 11.06 -9.62 -32.63
N ILE A 33 9.84 -9.34 -32.18
CA ILE A 33 8.93 -10.34 -31.63
C ILE A 33 8.56 -11.38 -32.69
N GLU A 34 8.17 -10.94 -33.88
CA GLU A 34 7.84 -11.83 -35.00
C GLU A 34 9.06 -12.69 -35.40
N SER A 35 10.23 -12.07 -35.57
CA SER A 35 11.46 -12.80 -35.87
C SER A 35 11.81 -13.80 -34.78
N PHE A 36 11.63 -13.43 -33.51
CA PHE A 36 11.86 -14.30 -32.37
C PHE A 36 10.92 -15.50 -32.37
N VAL A 37 9.61 -15.29 -32.59
CA VAL A 37 8.61 -16.36 -32.71
C VAL A 37 8.95 -17.31 -33.84
N LYS A 38 9.26 -16.79 -35.03
CA LYS A 38 9.58 -17.58 -36.23
C LYS A 38 10.90 -18.35 -36.07
N ASN A 39 11.96 -17.69 -35.62
CA ASN A 39 13.29 -18.29 -35.49
C ASN A 39 13.34 -19.37 -34.41
N ASN A 40 12.58 -19.19 -33.31
CA ASN A 40 12.51 -20.19 -32.23
C ASN A 40 11.37 -21.21 -32.42
N GLN A 41 10.61 -21.12 -33.53
CA GLN A 41 9.51 -22.02 -33.85
C GLN A 41 8.48 -22.14 -32.71
N ILE A 42 8.13 -21.00 -32.09
CA ILE A 42 7.19 -20.98 -30.96
C ILE A 42 5.79 -21.32 -31.50
N PRO A 43 5.13 -22.38 -30.99
CA PRO A 43 3.83 -22.79 -31.49
C PRO A 43 2.72 -21.86 -30.98
N LEU A 44 2.35 -20.85 -31.77
CA LEU A 44 1.16 -20.04 -31.51
C LEU A 44 -0.09 -20.82 -31.95
N ARG A 45 -0.97 -21.09 -30.99
CA ARG A 45 -2.23 -21.82 -31.15
C ARG A 45 -3.44 -20.89 -31.22
N PHE A 46 -3.23 -19.59 -31.35
CA PHE A 46 -4.26 -18.58 -31.57
C PHE A 46 -4.01 -17.86 -32.91
N ASP A 47 -4.98 -17.08 -33.36
CA ASP A 47 -4.90 -16.28 -34.58
C ASP A 47 -4.47 -14.85 -34.28
N LEU A 48 -3.40 -14.39 -34.93
CA LEU A 48 -2.92 -13.01 -34.79
C LEU A 48 -3.86 -11.98 -35.43
N LYS A 49 -4.88 -12.40 -36.19
CA LYS A 49 -5.92 -11.50 -36.70
C LYS A 49 -6.89 -11.03 -35.63
N GLU A 50 -7.13 -11.87 -34.62
CA GLU A 50 -8.04 -11.55 -33.52
C GLU A 50 -7.76 -12.50 -32.35
N TYR A 51 -7.25 -11.97 -31.24
CA TYR A 51 -7.06 -12.74 -30.01
C TYR A 51 -7.38 -11.95 -28.75
N TYR A 52 -7.57 -12.69 -27.66
CA TYR A 52 -7.90 -12.19 -26.34
C TYR A 52 -6.84 -12.65 -25.34
N PHE A 53 -6.60 -11.83 -24.32
CA PHE A 53 -5.64 -12.11 -23.26
C PHE A 53 -6.38 -12.24 -21.93
N CYS A 54 -6.30 -13.43 -21.34
CA CYS A 54 -6.89 -13.74 -20.05
C CYS A 54 -5.79 -13.98 -19.01
N ILE A 55 -5.81 -13.30 -17.87
CA ILE A 55 -4.99 -13.66 -16.69
C ILE A 55 -5.90 -14.31 -15.66
N THR A 56 -5.47 -15.40 -15.03
CA THR A 56 -6.23 -16.10 -14.01
C THR A 56 -5.34 -16.78 -12.96
N GLY A 57 -5.94 -17.13 -11.82
CA GLY A 57 -5.27 -17.81 -10.71
C GLY A 57 -4.77 -16.85 -9.62
N ILE A 58 -4.01 -17.42 -8.69
CA ILE A 58 -3.50 -16.71 -7.50
C ILE A 58 -2.10 -16.15 -7.81
N ASP A 59 -1.89 -14.87 -7.51
CA ASP A 59 -0.55 -14.28 -7.52
C ASP A 59 0.34 -14.99 -6.50
N LYS A 60 1.54 -15.39 -6.91
CA LYS A 60 2.57 -16.00 -6.09
C LYS A 60 2.77 -15.30 -4.74
N LYS A 61 2.64 -13.97 -4.66
CA LYS A 61 2.78 -13.24 -3.39
C LYS A 61 1.75 -13.64 -2.33
N TYR A 62 0.60 -14.15 -2.75
CA TYR A 62 -0.47 -14.67 -1.89
C TYR A 62 -0.52 -16.21 -1.86
N ASN A 63 0.38 -16.88 -2.59
CA ASN A 63 0.40 -18.33 -2.63
C ASN A 63 1.03 -18.87 -1.34
N LEU A 64 0.17 -19.28 -0.41
CA LEU A 64 0.53 -19.81 0.91
C LEU A 64 1.28 -21.16 0.85
N ILE A 65 1.50 -21.74 -0.35
CA ILE A 65 2.23 -22.99 -0.52
C ILE A 65 3.74 -22.72 -0.54
N VAL A 66 4.33 -22.79 0.65
CA VAL A 66 5.78 -22.72 0.87
C VAL A 66 6.33 -24.13 0.99
N ASP A 67 6.61 -24.80 -0.13
CA ASP A 67 7.54 -25.93 -0.11
C ASP A 67 8.31 -26.08 -1.44
N SER A 68 9.64 -25.97 -1.33
CA SER A 68 10.60 -26.14 -2.41
C SER A 68 10.72 -27.57 -2.93
N LYS A 69 10.26 -28.59 -2.18
CA LYS A 69 10.24 -30.00 -2.62
C LYS A 69 9.18 -30.31 -3.69
N ILE A 70 8.25 -29.39 -3.94
CA ILE A 70 7.11 -29.58 -4.85
C ILE A 70 7.44 -29.10 -6.28
N PHE A 71 8.66 -28.73 -6.64
CA PHE A 71 8.91 -28.18 -7.99
C PHE A 71 8.53 -29.13 -9.13
N GLN A 72 8.88 -30.41 -9.06
CA GLN A 72 8.53 -31.40 -10.09
C GLN A 72 7.02 -31.69 -10.11
N GLN A 73 6.41 -31.84 -8.93
CA GLN A 73 4.96 -31.99 -8.77
C GLN A 73 4.18 -30.75 -9.22
N GLN A 74 4.74 -29.54 -9.04
CA GLN A 74 4.18 -28.28 -9.52
C GLN A 74 4.24 -28.20 -11.04
N VAL A 75 5.34 -28.62 -11.68
CA VAL A 75 5.44 -28.66 -13.15
C VAL A 75 4.41 -29.62 -13.73
N GLU A 76 4.26 -30.82 -13.16
CA GLU A 76 3.27 -31.81 -13.59
C GLU A 76 1.83 -31.34 -13.36
N ALA A 77 1.53 -30.75 -12.19
CA ALA A 77 0.22 -30.19 -11.88
C ALA A 77 -0.12 -29.01 -12.79
N THR A 78 0.83 -28.10 -13.01
CA THR A 78 0.68 -26.96 -13.93
C THR A 78 0.44 -27.45 -15.35
N HIS A 79 1.23 -28.42 -15.82
CA HIS A 79 1.04 -29.01 -17.15
C HIS A 79 -0.32 -29.73 -17.30
N ALA A 80 -0.83 -30.36 -16.24
CA ALA A 80 -2.17 -30.93 -16.23
C ALA A 80 -3.26 -29.86 -16.36
N ILE A 81 -3.14 -28.74 -15.63
CA ILE A 81 -4.06 -27.60 -15.73
C ILE A 81 -4.12 -27.08 -17.18
N TYR A 82 -2.99 -27.01 -17.88
CA TYR A 82 -2.94 -26.47 -19.24
C TYR A 82 -3.67 -27.35 -20.23
N ARG A 83 -3.42 -28.67 -20.20
CA ARG A 83 -4.10 -29.63 -21.08
C ARG A 83 -5.61 -29.57 -20.93
N GLU A 84 -6.10 -29.27 -19.75
CA GLU A 84 -7.53 -29.18 -19.48
C GLU A 84 -8.12 -27.84 -19.93
N ILE A 85 -7.36 -26.76 -19.83
CA ILE A 85 -7.74 -25.48 -20.43
C ILE A 85 -7.77 -25.58 -21.95
N GLU A 86 -6.78 -26.27 -22.54
CA GLU A 86 -6.80 -26.57 -23.98
C GLU A 86 -8.06 -27.35 -24.37
N LYS A 87 -8.43 -28.41 -23.63
CA LYS A 87 -9.70 -29.12 -23.85
C LYS A 87 -10.93 -28.24 -23.69
N LEU A 88 -10.91 -27.31 -22.73
CA LEU A 88 -12.00 -26.36 -22.50
C LEU A 88 -12.14 -25.40 -23.70
N LEU A 89 -11.02 -24.89 -24.22
CA LEU A 89 -11.01 -24.05 -25.42
C LEU A 89 -11.52 -24.85 -26.63
N ASP A 90 -10.98 -26.05 -26.88
CA ASP A 90 -11.38 -26.91 -28.00
C ASP A 90 -12.89 -27.22 -27.98
N LYS A 91 -13.44 -27.56 -26.80
CA LYS A 91 -14.87 -27.82 -26.60
C LYS A 91 -15.74 -26.60 -26.96
N ASN A 92 -15.19 -25.40 -26.84
CA ASN A 92 -15.88 -24.14 -27.12
C ASN A 92 -15.55 -23.58 -28.51
N HIS A 93 -14.91 -24.36 -29.39
CA HIS A 93 -14.43 -23.89 -30.70
C HIS A 93 -13.50 -22.67 -30.57
N CYS A 94 -12.62 -22.72 -29.58
CA CYS A 94 -11.55 -21.76 -29.37
C CYS A 94 -10.21 -22.48 -29.44
N ARG A 95 -9.16 -21.74 -29.80
CA ARG A 95 -7.79 -22.23 -29.84
C ARG A 95 -6.87 -21.25 -29.14
N GLY A 96 -5.91 -21.73 -28.38
CA GLY A 96 -5.08 -20.84 -27.57
C GLY A 96 -3.85 -21.46 -26.93
N ASN A 97 -2.98 -20.58 -26.45
CA ASN A 97 -1.81 -20.89 -25.65
C ASN A 97 -2.08 -20.60 -24.18
N CYS A 98 -1.77 -21.56 -23.34
CA CYS A 98 -1.77 -21.42 -21.89
C CYS A 98 -0.31 -21.33 -21.41
N PHE A 99 0.01 -20.40 -20.49
CA PHE A 99 1.36 -20.21 -19.95
C PHE A 99 1.37 -19.55 -18.57
N LEU A 100 2.53 -19.58 -17.89
CA LEU A 100 2.75 -18.93 -16.60
C LEU A 100 3.40 -17.59 -16.88
N ILE A 101 2.88 -16.53 -16.29
CA ILE A 101 3.47 -15.19 -16.38
C ILE A 101 4.73 -15.17 -15.49
N LYS A 102 5.86 -14.85 -16.10
CA LYS A 102 7.17 -14.78 -15.45
C LYS A 102 7.78 -13.38 -15.50
N VAL A 103 7.31 -12.53 -16.42
CA VAL A 103 7.85 -11.17 -16.62
C VAL A 103 7.72 -10.29 -15.36
N ASP A 104 6.68 -10.48 -14.56
CA ASP A 104 6.44 -9.79 -13.28
C ASP A 104 6.63 -10.71 -12.05
N ASN A 105 7.09 -11.94 -12.24
CA ASN A 105 7.21 -12.99 -11.21
C ASN A 105 5.89 -13.34 -10.48
N SER A 106 4.72 -12.94 -10.99
CA SER A 106 3.42 -13.26 -10.37
C SER A 106 3.12 -14.75 -10.44
N LYS A 107 3.67 -15.46 -11.45
CA LYS A 107 3.41 -16.89 -11.71
C LYS A 107 1.92 -17.23 -11.82
N GLN A 108 1.08 -16.25 -12.14
CA GLN A 108 -0.29 -16.52 -12.53
C GLN A 108 -0.35 -17.16 -13.90
N LEU A 109 -1.49 -17.75 -14.20
CA LEU A 109 -1.74 -18.29 -15.51
C LEU A 109 -2.22 -17.20 -16.47
N ALA A 110 -1.71 -17.23 -17.69
CA ALA A 110 -2.26 -16.51 -18.82
C ALA A 110 -2.80 -17.49 -19.88
N VAL A 111 -3.88 -17.09 -20.54
CA VAL A 111 -4.46 -17.76 -21.70
C VAL A 111 -4.61 -16.74 -22.81
N LEU A 112 -3.85 -16.93 -23.89
CA LEU A 112 -4.01 -16.23 -25.16
C LEU A 112 -4.86 -17.10 -26.07
N PHE A 113 -6.03 -16.63 -26.50
CA PHE A 113 -6.92 -17.44 -27.32
C PHE A 113 -7.65 -16.64 -28.40
N SER A 114 -8.02 -17.35 -29.45
CA SER A 114 -8.90 -16.87 -30.51
C SER A 114 -10.15 -17.73 -30.56
N LYS A 115 -11.23 -17.12 -31.02
CA LYS A 115 -12.49 -17.81 -31.29
C LYS A 115 -12.53 -18.24 -32.74
N ASP A 116 -12.91 -19.48 -33.01
CA ASP A 116 -13.18 -19.92 -34.37
C ASP A 116 -14.59 -19.49 -34.79
N VAL A 117 -14.89 -19.59 -36.09
CA VAL A 117 -16.17 -19.16 -36.69
C VAL A 117 -17.38 -19.85 -36.03
N ASP A 118 -17.19 -21.10 -35.59
CA ASP A 118 -18.25 -21.91 -34.96
C ASP A 118 -18.46 -21.57 -33.47
N CYS A 119 -17.61 -20.74 -32.86
CA CYS A 119 -17.70 -20.37 -31.46
C CYS A 119 -18.94 -19.50 -31.18
N GLN A 120 -19.92 -20.08 -30.49
CA GLN A 120 -21.17 -19.39 -30.14
C GLN A 120 -21.07 -18.49 -28.90
N LYS A 121 -19.98 -18.59 -28.12
CA LYS A 121 -19.82 -17.87 -26.86
C LYS A 121 -19.07 -16.55 -27.05
N SER A 122 -19.37 -15.56 -26.22
CA SER A 122 -18.55 -14.35 -26.12
C SER A 122 -17.19 -14.67 -25.47
N ALA A 123 -16.17 -13.85 -25.72
CA ALA A 123 -14.87 -14.03 -25.06
C ALA A 123 -14.99 -13.98 -23.53
N VAL A 124 -15.89 -13.14 -23.01
CA VAL A 124 -16.19 -13.04 -21.57
C VAL A 124 -16.73 -14.36 -21.03
N GLN A 125 -17.69 -14.99 -21.73
CA GLN A 125 -18.23 -16.29 -21.33
C GLN A 125 -17.14 -17.39 -21.32
N ILE A 126 -16.18 -17.35 -22.25
CA ILE A 126 -15.01 -18.24 -22.21
C ILE A 126 -14.15 -17.94 -20.98
N GLY A 127 -13.87 -16.67 -20.68
CA GLY A 127 -13.16 -16.24 -19.47
C GLY A 127 -13.84 -16.73 -18.19
N GLU A 128 -15.18 -16.69 -18.12
CA GLU A 128 -15.94 -17.19 -16.97
C GLU A 128 -15.82 -18.71 -16.81
N GLU A 129 -15.80 -19.46 -17.91
CA GLU A 129 -15.56 -20.91 -17.84
C GLU A 129 -14.14 -21.23 -17.37
N ILE A 130 -13.15 -20.47 -17.84
CA ILE A 130 -11.78 -20.56 -17.34
C ILE A 130 -11.77 -20.27 -15.84
N HIS A 131 -12.40 -19.18 -15.38
CA HIS A 131 -12.47 -18.83 -13.96
C HIS A 131 -13.11 -19.94 -13.12
N ARG A 132 -14.30 -20.43 -13.50
CA ARG A 132 -15.02 -21.51 -12.78
C ARG A 132 -14.20 -22.79 -12.75
N TYR A 133 -13.50 -23.11 -13.83
CA TYR A 133 -12.62 -24.27 -13.89
C TYR A 133 -11.49 -24.17 -12.83
N PHE A 134 -10.91 -22.98 -12.66
CA PHE A 134 -9.88 -22.73 -11.65
C PHE A 134 -10.38 -22.85 -10.21
N LEU A 135 -11.61 -22.40 -9.93
CA LEU A 135 -12.20 -22.49 -8.58
C LEU A 135 -12.45 -23.94 -8.10
N GLN A 136 -12.53 -24.91 -9.02
CA GLN A 136 -12.94 -26.29 -8.72
C GLN A 136 -11.78 -27.27 -8.49
N ARG A 137 -10.50 -26.85 -8.57
CA ARG A 137 -9.36 -27.77 -8.50
C ARG A 137 -8.27 -27.36 -7.49
N PRO A 138 -7.60 -28.32 -6.81
CA PRO A 138 -6.40 -28.05 -6.01
C PRO A 138 -5.27 -27.44 -6.86
N PRO A 139 -4.41 -26.56 -6.33
CA PRO A 139 -4.26 -26.14 -4.92
C PRO A 139 -5.27 -25.09 -4.42
N TYR A 140 -6.26 -24.73 -5.25
CA TYR A 140 -7.23 -23.67 -4.99
C TYR A 140 -8.40 -24.17 -4.10
N SER A 141 -8.09 -24.69 -2.90
CA SER A 141 -9.08 -25.10 -1.89
C SER A 141 -10.08 -23.98 -1.57
N THR A 142 -11.20 -24.32 -0.93
CA THR A 142 -12.29 -23.37 -0.59
C THR A 142 -11.81 -22.09 0.10
N GLU A 143 -10.77 -22.16 0.94
CA GLU A 143 -10.20 -21.00 1.64
C GLU A 143 -9.42 -20.04 0.72
N ASN A 144 -8.88 -20.56 -0.40
CA ASN A 144 -8.06 -19.81 -1.34
C ASN A 144 -8.85 -19.26 -2.54
N GLN A 145 -10.13 -19.61 -2.67
CA GLN A 145 -10.98 -19.14 -3.77
C GLN A 145 -11.09 -17.61 -3.82
N ARG A 146 -11.07 -16.96 -2.63
CA ARG A 146 -11.04 -15.50 -2.53
C ARG A 146 -9.81 -14.88 -3.21
N PHE A 147 -8.72 -15.63 -3.36
CA PHE A 147 -7.47 -15.15 -3.95
C PHE A 147 -7.40 -15.28 -5.47
N VAL A 148 -8.41 -15.87 -6.10
CA VAL A 148 -8.43 -16.12 -7.55
C VAL A 148 -9.05 -14.93 -8.25
N ALA A 149 -8.24 -14.20 -9.01
CA ALA A 149 -8.68 -13.10 -9.85
C ALA A 149 -8.57 -13.49 -11.33
N THR A 150 -9.63 -13.28 -12.10
CA THR A 150 -9.61 -13.45 -13.56
C THR A 150 -9.85 -12.12 -14.24
N SER A 151 -8.99 -11.77 -15.20
CA SER A 151 -9.14 -10.58 -16.03
C SER A 151 -9.09 -10.97 -17.51
N LEU A 152 -9.78 -10.22 -18.35
CA LEU A 152 -9.85 -10.45 -19.78
C LEU A 152 -9.87 -9.13 -20.55
N THR A 153 -9.07 -9.06 -21.61
CA THR A 153 -9.02 -7.92 -22.53
C THR A 153 -8.89 -8.41 -23.98
N GLY A 154 -9.24 -7.54 -24.92
CA GLY A 154 -9.24 -7.79 -26.36
C GLY A 154 -10.54 -7.34 -27.04
N ALA A 155 -10.65 -7.51 -28.36
CA ALA A 155 -9.70 -8.21 -29.22
C ALA A 155 -8.45 -7.37 -29.59
N TYR A 156 -7.34 -8.07 -29.82
CA TYR A 156 -6.05 -7.53 -30.26
C TYR A 156 -5.60 -8.15 -31.58
N GLN A 157 -4.65 -7.50 -32.27
CA GLN A 157 -4.13 -7.93 -33.57
C GLN A 157 -2.61 -7.82 -33.64
N GLY A 158 -1.97 -8.70 -34.42
CA GLY A 158 -0.54 -8.67 -34.66
C GLY A 158 0.31 -9.15 -33.48
N TYR A 159 1.62 -8.99 -33.60
CA TYR A 159 2.58 -9.37 -32.56
C TYR A 159 2.83 -8.24 -31.55
N GLU A 160 2.71 -7.01 -32.00
CA GLU A 160 2.91 -5.75 -31.27
C GLU A 160 1.92 -5.59 -30.10
N ASP A 161 0.69 -6.05 -30.28
CA ASP A 161 -0.35 -5.94 -29.26
C ASP A 161 -0.16 -6.93 -28.12
N MET A 162 0.72 -7.94 -28.23
CA MET A 162 0.89 -8.96 -27.18
C MET A 162 1.36 -8.34 -25.87
N HIS A 163 2.27 -7.36 -25.94
CA HIS A 163 2.74 -6.61 -24.78
C HIS A 163 1.61 -5.77 -24.15
N TRP A 164 0.87 -5.03 -24.97
CA TRP A 164 -0.24 -4.19 -24.53
C TRP A 164 -1.39 -5.00 -23.93
N ALA A 165 -1.73 -6.12 -24.55
CA ALA A 165 -2.74 -7.05 -24.05
C ALA A 165 -2.36 -7.59 -22.67
N TYR A 166 -1.09 -7.94 -22.47
CA TYR A 166 -0.58 -8.33 -21.16
C TYR A 166 -0.68 -7.20 -20.13
N LEU A 167 -0.17 -6.00 -20.43
CA LEU A 167 -0.21 -4.86 -19.51
C LEU A 167 -1.64 -4.50 -19.11
N LYS A 168 -2.55 -4.50 -20.09
CA LYS A 168 -3.96 -4.19 -19.85
C LYS A 168 -4.65 -5.27 -19.02
N ALA A 169 -4.41 -6.55 -19.32
CA ALA A 169 -4.92 -7.64 -18.50
C ALA A 169 -4.38 -7.57 -17.07
N ARG A 170 -3.09 -7.28 -16.89
CA ARG A 170 -2.46 -7.11 -15.57
C ARG A 170 -3.11 -5.97 -14.79
N GLN A 171 -3.27 -4.80 -15.42
CA GLN A 171 -3.94 -3.65 -14.81
C GLN A 171 -5.37 -4.00 -14.36
N LEU A 172 -6.13 -4.72 -15.18
CA LEU A 172 -7.47 -5.19 -14.81
C LEU A 172 -7.41 -6.22 -13.67
N ASN A 173 -6.43 -7.12 -13.67
CA ASN A 173 -6.27 -8.11 -12.60
C ASN A 173 -5.98 -7.45 -11.25
N ASP A 174 -5.20 -6.38 -11.24
CA ASP A 174 -4.88 -5.61 -10.02
C ASP A 174 -6.12 -4.94 -9.41
N LEU A 175 -7.18 -4.69 -10.21
CA LEU A 175 -8.45 -4.16 -9.70
C LEU A 175 -9.18 -5.12 -8.76
N HIS A 176 -8.77 -6.39 -8.72
CA HIS A 176 -9.30 -7.35 -7.76
C HIS A 176 -9.16 -6.86 -6.30
N PHE A 177 -8.14 -6.05 -6.00
CA PHE A 177 -7.98 -5.41 -4.69
C PHE A 177 -9.23 -4.66 -4.22
N PHE A 178 -10.02 -4.11 -5.14
CA PHE A 178 -11.25 -3.34 -4.84
C PHE A 178 -12.51 -4.22 -4.66
N GLU A 179 -12.39 -5.55 -4.75
CA GLU A 179 -13.45 -6.54 -4.50
C GLU A 179 -14.67 -6.32 -5.41
N LEU A 180 -14.41 -6.25 -6.71
CA LEU A 180 -15.43 -6.13 -7.75
C LEU A 180 -16.41 -7.31 -7.75
N ASP A 181 -17.71 -7.03 -7.87
CA ASP A 181 -18.76 -8.06 -8.03
C ASP A 181 -18.84 -8.56 -9.48
N CYS A 182 -17.79 -9.26 -9.93
CA CYS A 182 -17.75 -9.90 -11.24
C CYS A 182 -16.85 -11.14 -11.25
N LEU A 183 -17.18 -12.14 -12.08
CA LEU A 183 -16.34 -13.33 -12.25
C LEU A 183 -15.09 -13.04 -13.10
N VAL A 184 -15.20 -12.13 -14.05
CA VAL A 184 -14.13 -11.75 -14.98
C VAL A 184 -14.07 -10.24 -15.07
N ILE A 185 -12.91 -9.68 -14.69
CA ILE A 185 -12.66 -8.26 -14.74
C ILE A 185 -12.34 -7.87 -16.20
N THR A 186 -13.19 -7.04 -16.78
CA THR A 186 -13.03 -6.52 -18.15
C THR A 186 -13.01 -5.00 -18.11
N GLU A 187 -12.71 -4.36 -19.23
CA GLU A 187 -12.69 -2.89 -19.34
C GLU A 187 -14.06 -2.25 -19.08
N GLU A 188 -15.15 -3.01 -19.11
CA GLU A 188 -16.49 -2.52 -18.79
C GLU A 188 -16.58 -2.00 -17.35
N VAL A 189 -15.83 -2.59 -16.41
CA VAL A 189 -15.83 -2.13 -15.00
C VAL A 189 -15.29 -0.70 -14.87
N LEU A 190 -14.37 -0.32 -15.76
CA LEU A 190 -13.76 1.02 -15.76
C LEU A 190 -14.76 2.10 -16.18
N LYS A 191 -15.83 1.76 -16.90
CA LYS A 191 -16.88 2.73 -17.28
C LYS A 191 -17.76 3.13 -16.09
N GLN A 192 -17.77 2.31 -15.04
CA GLN A 192 -18.53 2.56 -13.82
C GLN A 192 -17.70 3.28 -12.75
N ARG A 193 -16.42 3.55 -13.02
CA ARG A 193 -15.51 4.27 -12.13
C ARG A 193 -16.07 5.66 -11.81
N ILE A 194 -16.03 6.00 -10.53
CA ILE A 194 -16.26 7.35 -10.04
C ILE A 194 -14.91 7.87 -9.54
N ASP A 195 -14.27 8.77 -10.29
CA ASP A 195 -13.05 9.42 -9.83
C ASP A 195 -13.40 10.54 -8.82
N PRO A 196 -13.09 10.39 -7.52
CA PRO A 196 -13.35 11.44 -6.54
C PRO A 196 -12.39 12.64 -6.72
N GLY A 197 -11.24 12.43 -7.36
CA GLY A 197 -10.12 13.36 -7.35
C GLY A 197 -9.41 13.42 -6.00
N ILE A 198 -8.11 13.75 -6.03
CA ILE A 198 -7.27 13.84 -4.83
C ILE A 198 -7.82 14.86 -3.82
N LEU A 199 -8.44 15.95 -4.30
CA LEU A 199 -9.00 16.99 -3.44
C LEU A 199 -10.13 16.45 -2.55
N ALA A 200 -11.06 15.66 -3.10
CA ALA A 200 -12.16 15.11 -2.30
C ALA A 200 -11.64 14.11 -1.24
N ILE A 201 -10.62 13.32 -1.59
CA ILE A 201 -9.95 12.43 -0.64
C ILE A 201 -9.32 13.25 0.48
N TYR A 202 -8.54 14.28 0.14
CA TYR A 202 -7.91 15.17 1.11
C TYR A 202 -8.94 15.82 2.06
N GLU A 203 -10.04 16.36 1.53
CA GLU A 203 -11.09 16.99 2.32
C GLU A 203 -11.75 16.00 3.30
N ASN A 204 -11.97 14.76 2.88
CA ASN A 204 -12.57 13.73 3.72
C ASN A 204 -11.60 13.15 4.75
N CYS A 205 -10.30 13.06 4.45
CA CYS A 205 -9.28 12.79 5.46
C CYS A 205 -9.15 13.96 6.45
N ARG A 206 -9.32 15.21 6.00
CA ARG A 206 -9.37 16.38 6.90
C ARG A 206 -10.57 16.31 7.84
N ARG A 207 -11.73 15.88 7.36
CA ARG A 207 -12.92 15.59 8.20
C ARG A 207 -12.63 14.47 9.19
N LEU A 208 -12.00 13.37 8.75
CA LEU A 208 -11.59 12.27 9.63
C LEU A 208 -10.72 12.74 10.79
N ARG A 209 -9.72 13.61 10.53
CA ARG A 209 -8.91 14.22 11.60
C ARG A 209 -9.77 14.98 12.60
N ASN A 210 -10.74 15.76 12.13
CA ASN A 210 -11.62 16.51 13.00
C ASN A 210 -12.51 15.59 13.84
N GLU A 211 -13.03 14.50 13.25
CA GLU A 211 -13.81 13.48 13.98
C GLU A 211 -12.97 12.76 15.04
N LEU A 212 -11.69 12.44 14.74
CA LEU A 212 -10.75 11.87 15.71
C LEU A 212 -10.56 12.77 16.94
N CYS A 213 -10.64 14.10 16.76
CA CYS A 213 -10.57 15.07 17.85
C CYS A 213 -11.84 15.14 18.71
N THR A 214 -12.96 14.52 18.32
CA THR A 214 -14.21 14.55 19.11
C THR A 214 -14.27 13.46 20.17
N GLY A 215 -13.48 12.40 20.02
CA GLY A 215 -13.60 11.20 20.85
C GLY A 215 -14.81 10.31 20.53
N ASN A 216 -15.54 10.56 19.44
CA ASN A 216 -16.61 9.69 18.97
C ASN A 216 -16.08 8.61 18.00
N LEU A 217 -15.78 7.42 18.51
CA LEU A 217 -15.26 6.31 17.69
C LEU A 217 -16.23 5.91 16.57
N SER A 218 -17.56 5.97 16.80
CA SER A 218 -18.55 5.61 15.78
C SER A 218 -18.46 6.54 14.57
N ALA A 219 -18.44 7.86 14.82
CA ALA A 219 -18.33 8.86 13.75
C ALA A 219 -17.00 8.75 12.97
N VAL A 220 -15.92 8.41 13.66
CA VAL A 220 -14.62 8.16 13.03
C VAL A 220 -14.68 6.96 12.08
N LEU A 221 -15.24 5.84 12.52
CA LEU A 221 -15.35 4.64 11.70
C LEU A 221 -16.28 4.87 10.49
N GLU A 222 -17.39 5.61 10.67
CA GLU A 222 -18.24 6.04 9.56
C GLU A 222 -17.48 6.86 8.53
N GLN A 223 -16.61 7.78 8.98
CA GLN A 223 -15.80 8.59 8.08
C GLN A 223 -14.68 7.77 7.39
N VAL A 224 -14.11 6.76 8.05
CA VAL A 224 -13.19 5.80 7.41
C VAL A 224 -13.91 5.02 6.32
N ASN A 225 -15.10 4.50 6.60
CA ASN A 225 -15.93 3.79 5.62
C ASN A 225 -16.28 4.70 4.43
N TYR A 226 -16.62 5.95 4.67
CA TYR A 226 -16.87 6.89 3.58
C TYR A 226 -15.63 7.10 2.69
N VAL A 227 -14.45 7.25 3.28
CA VAL A 227 -13.20 7.40 2.50
C VAL A 227 -12.90 6.13 1.70
N PHE A 228 -12.93 4.95 2.32
CA PHE A 228 -12.47 3.73 1.66
C PHE A 228 -13.54 3.03 0.83
N ASP A 229 -14.76 2.85 1.34
CA ASP A 229 -15.83 2.16 0.61
C ASP A 229 -16.53 3.06 -0.42
N TYR A 230 -16.67 4.35 -0.17
CA TYR A 230 -17.35 5.24 -1.11
C TYR A 230 -16.39 5.94 -2.09
N LEU A 231 -15.28 6.54 -1.62
CA LEU A 231 -14.35 7.24 -2.52
C LEU A 231 -13.34 6.29 -3.17
N VAL A 232 -12.61 5.51 -2.37
CA VAL A 232 -11.50 4.68 -2.89
C VAL A 232 -12.01 3.48 -3.68
N ARG A 233 -12.95 2.69 -3.15
CA ARG A 233 -13.45 1.49 -3.82
C ARG A 233 -14.06 1.80 -5.18
N ASN A 234 -14.88 2.84 -5.27
CA ASN A 234 -15.53 3.24 -6.53
C ASN A 234 -14.56 3.95 -7.52
N SER A 235 -13.40 4.40 -7.05
CA SER A 235 -12.37 4.98 -7.93
C SER A 235 -11.66 3.93 -8.79
N LEU A 236 -11.62 2.67 -8.35
CA LEU A 236 -10.86 1.59 -9.00
C LEU A 236 -9.43 2.03 -9.36
N ASP A 237 -8.83 2.87 -8.51
CA ASP A 237 -7.53 3.50 -8.75
C ASP A 237 -6.65 3.38 -7.52
N MET A 238 -5.54 2.64 -7.66
CA MET A 238 -4.59 2.44 -6.57
C MET A 238 -3.98 3.77 -6.10
N ASN A 239 -3.87 4.78 -6.98
CA ASN A 239 -3.38 6.10 -6.57
C ASN A 239 -4.34 6.79 -5.58
N CYS A 240 -5.65 6.60 -5.74
CA CYS A 240 -6.63 7.11 -4.78
C CYS A 240 -6.49 6.41 -3.43
N CYS A 241 -6.28 5.09 -3.43
CA CYS A 241 -6.01 4.32 -2.21
C CYS A 241 -4.73 4.80 -1.51
N MET A 242 -3.63 4.96 -2.26
CA MET A 242 -2.35 5.43 -1.75
C MET A 242 -2.41 6.86 -1.20
N ALA A 243 -3.16 7.75 -1.86
CA ALA A 243 -3.39 9.11 -1.38
C ALA A 243 -4.16 9.11 -0.05
N ALA A 244 -5.27 8.37 0.03
CA ALA A 244 -6.03 8.21 1.27
C ALA A 244 -5.17 7.63 2.39
N HIS A 245 -4.42 6.57 2.11
CA HIS A 245 -3.46 5.98 3.04
C HIS A 245 -2.45 7.00 3.57
N THR A 246 -1.81 7.77 2.68
CA THR A 246 -0.80 8.76 3.07
C THR A 246 -1.39 9.84 3.99
N PHE A 247 -2.58 10.36 3.68
CA PHE A 247 -3.24 11.35 4.53
C PHE A 247 -3.63 10.77 5.89
N VAL A 248 -4.19 9.56 5.92
CA VAL A 248 -4.59 8.91 7.18
C VAL A 248 -3.37 8.58 8.04
N MET A 249 -2.29 8.06 7.46
CA MET A 249 -1.06 7.79 8.20
C MET A 249 -0.42 9.06 8.76
N ALA A 250 -0.43 10.16 7.99
CA ALA A 250 0.04 11.46 8.50
C ALA A 250 -0.80 11.94 9.69
N ILE A 251 -2.12 11.73 9.66
CA ILE A 251 -3.01 12.04 10.78
C ILE A 251 -2.68 11.14 11.98
N LEU A 252 -2.62 9.83 11.83
CA LEU A 252 -2.34 8.91 12.94
C LEU A 252 -0.95 9.14 13.54
N SER A 253 0.06 9.43 12.72
CA SER A 253 1.41 9.80 13.17
C SER A 253 1.40 11.05 14.05
N LEU A 254 0.55 12.03 13.73
CA LEU A 254 0.34 13.21 14.57
C LEU A 254 -0.24 12.83 15.95
N PHE A 255 -1.21 11.91 16.01
CA PHE A 255 -1.74 11.42 17.28
C PHE A 255 -0.69 10.63 18.09
N VAL A 256 0.10 9.77 17.45
CA VAL A 256 1.24 9.08 18.07
C VAL A 256 2.20 10.08 18.70
N LYS A 257 2.56 11.14 17.96
CA LYS A 257 3.50 12.16 18.43
C LYS A 257 2.97 12.98 19.60
N VAL A 258 1.72 13.44 19.52
CA VAL A 258 1.14 14.36 20.51
C VAL A 258 0.73 13.62 21.79
N TYR A 259 0.28 12.37 21.67
CA TYR A 259 -0.26 11.63 22.80
C TYR A 259 0.63 10.47 23.27
N GLY A 260 1.71 10.16 22.56
CA GLY A 260 2.64 9.10 22.92
C GLY A 260 2.06 7.68 22.83
N VAL A 261 0.99 7.50 22.04
CA VAL A 261 0.33 6.20 21.87
C VAL A 261 1.16 5.27 20.98
N GLN A 262 1.05 3.96 21.19
CA GLN A 262 1.76 2.96 20.40
C GLN A 262 0.83 2.40 19.32
N LEU A 263 1.02 2.85 18.08
CA LEU A 263 0.33 2.32 16.91
C LEU A 263 1.34 1.64 15.99
N ASP A 264 0.90 0.56 15.35
CA ASP A 264 1.63 -0.05 14.25
C ASP A 264 1.18 0.62 12.95
N LEU A 265 2.05 1.46 12.38
CA LEU A 265 1.79 2.27 11.18
C LEU A 265 2.72 1.90 10.02
N ASP A 266 3.51 0.83 10.16
CA ASP A 266 4.46 0.37 9.13
C ASP A 266 3.81 -0.65 8.21
N PHE A 267 2.79 -0.19 7.48
CA PHE A 267 2.06 -0.99 6.50
C PHE A 267 1.60 -0.10 5.34
N THR A 268 1.36 -0.72 4.20
CA THR A 268 0.85 -0.10 2.98
C THR A 268 -0.33 -0.91 2.44
N PRO A 269 -1.19 -0.33 1.58
CA PRO A 269 -2.26 -1.09 0.93
C PRO A 269 -1.79 -2.34 0.18
N GLN A 270 -0.56 -2.35 -0.32
CA GLN A 270 0.01 -3.45 -1.10
C GLN A 270 0.36 -4.68 -0.26
N ASP A 271 0.47 -4.52 1.07
CA ASP A 271 0.71 -5.63 2.00
C ASP A 271 -0.55 -6.49 2.22
N PHE A 272 -1.70 -6.02 1.72
CA PHE A 272 -2.99 -6.68 1.87
C PHE A 272 -3.48 -7.26 0.54
N PHE A 273 -4.37 -8.23 0.64
CA PHE A 273 -4.96 -8.84 -0.53
C PHE A 273 -6.14 -8.01 -1.08
N SER A 274 -6.94 -7.44 -0.17
CA SER A 274 -8.11 -6.64 -0.53
C SER A 274 -8.20 -5.35 0.26
N LEU A 275 -8.98 -4.41 -0.27
CA LEU A 275 -9.29 -3.14 0.36
C LEU A 275 -9.93 -3.35 1.74
N SER A 276 -10.84 -4.32 1.87
CA SER A 276 -11.46 -4.65 3.16
C SER A 276 -10.47 -5.15 4.20
N GLU A 277 -9.46 -5.95 3.80
CA GLU A 277 -8.40 -6.38 4.73
C GLU A 277 -7.55 -5.20 5.21
N TYR A 278 -7.16 -4.33 4.29
CA TYR A 278 -6.44 -3.10 4.62
C TYR A 278 -7.27 -2.19 5.55
N GLN A 279 -8.54 -1.96 5.23
CA GLN A 279 -9.45 -1.12 6.01
C GLN A 279 -9.66 -1.68 7.42
N ASN A 280 -9.87 -2.99 7.56
CA ASN A 280 -9.96 -3.65 8.86
C ASN A 280 -8.68 -3.47 9.69
N HIS A 281 -7.51 -3.59 9.08
CA HIS A 281 -6.24 -3.34 9.78
C HIS A 281 -6.15 -1.88 10.27
N LEU A 282 -6.49 -0.92 9.41
CA LEU A 282 -6.53 0.50 9.76
C LEU A 282 -7.51 0.80 10.90
N GLU A 283 -8.73 0.26 10.83
CA GLU A 283 -9.74 0.41 11.87
C GLU A 283 -9.24 -0.14 13.21
N ASN A 284 -8.50 -1.25 13.22
CA ASN A 284 -7.92 -1.80 14.43
C ASN A 284 -6.89 -0.85 15.05
N GLN A 285 -6.05 -0.17 14.26
CA GLN A 285 -5.15 0.87 14.78
C GLN A 285 -5.93 2.06 15.36
N ILE A 286 -7.02 2.48 14.72
CA ILE A 286 -7.91 3.53 15.23
C ILE A 286 -8.57 3.10 16.54
N ARG A 287 -9.03 1.85 16.66
CA ARG A 287 -9.61 1.33 17.91
C ARG A 287 -8.58 1.32 19.04
N ARG A 288 -7.33 0.93 18.77
CA ARG A 288 -6.22 0.98 19.74
C ARG A 288 -5.96 2.40 20.24
N LEU A 289 -5.96 3.39 19.35
CA LEU A 289 -5.83 4.81 19.71
C LEU A 289 -6.87 5.24 20.77
N TYR A 290 -8.09 4.67 20.72
CA TYR A 290 -9.17 4.98 21.66
C TYR A 290 -9.11 4.15 22.95
N GLN A 291 -8.58 2.93 22.90
CA GLN A 291 -8.41 2.06 24.07
C GLN A 291 -7.32 2.57 25.01
N ASP A 292 -6.20 3.06 24.47
CA ASP A 292 -5.07 3.58 25.26
C ASP A 292 -5.38 4.93 25.96
N ARG A 293 -6.60 5.45 25.81
CA ARG A 293 -6.95 6.86 26.05
C ARG A 293 -7.96 7.12 27.16
N GLU A 294 -8.12 6.21 28.13
CA GLU A 294 -9.12 6.37 29.20
C GLU A 294 -8.97 7.63 30.09
N CYS A 295 -7.89 8.43 30.01
CA CYS A 295 -7.60 9.50 30.98
C CYS A 295 -7.21 10.89 30.45
N SER A 296 -7.12 11.15 29.14
CA SER A 296 -6.67 12.46 28.62
C SER A 296 -7.68 13.08 27.64
N PRO A 297 -8.09 14.36 27.82
CA PRO A 297 -9.04 15.00 26.93
C PRO A 297 -8.50 15.14 25.51
N TRP A 298 -9.39 15.17 24.54
CA TRP A 298 -9.04 15.37 23.13
C TRP A 298 -8.74 16.85 22.86
N TYR A 299 -7.59 17.11 22.23
CA TYR A 299 -7.30 18.42 21.68
C TYR A 299 -8.17 18.69 20.46
N THR A 300 -8.59 19.94 20.27
CA THR A 300 -9.21 20.37 19.02
C THR A 300 -8.21 20.26 17.87
N ALA A 301 -8.69 20.21 16.64
CA ALA A 301 -7.84 19.99 15.46
C ALA A 301 -6.72 21.04 15.34
N GLU A 302 -7.02 22.31 15.62
CA GLU A 302 -6.05 23.39 15.58
C GLU A 302 -4.98 23.27 16.68
N VAL A 303 -5.34 22.85 17.91
CA VAL A 303 -4.37 22.64 18.99
C VAL A 303 -3.53 21.38 18.72
N LEU A 304 -4.14 20.32 18.21
CA LEU A 304 -3.43 19.10 17.81
C LEU A 304 -2.37 19.39 16.74
N LEU A 305 -2.73 20.13 15.68
CA LEU A 305 -1.81 20.54 14.63
C LEU A 305 -0.70 21.45 15.17
N ALA A 306 -1.04 22.39 16.05
CA ALA A 306 -0.06 23.27 16.69
C ALA A 306 0.97 22.47 17.50
N LEU A 307 0.52 21.50 18.31
CA LEU A 307 1.39 20.63 19.09
C LEU A 307 2.33 19.82 18.20
N GLY A 308 1.81 19.19 17.13
CA GLY A 308 2.63 18.46 16.16
C GLY A 308 3.72 19.34 15.52
N PHE A 309 3.33 20.52 15.04
CA PHE A 309 4.27 21.48 14.46
C PHE A 309 5.35 21.90 15.46
N ILE A 310 4.96 22.19 16.69
CA ILE A 310 5.89 22.57 17.77
C ILE A 310 6.86 21.42 18.07
N HIS A 311 6.39 20.18 18.21
CA HIS A 311 7.26 19.04 18.48
C HIS A 311 8.32 18.82 17.41
N GLU A 312 8.02 19.13 16.15
CA GLU A 312 8.98 19.01 15.04
C GLU A 312 9.94 20.20 14.92
N ASN A 313 9.54 21.37 15.41
CA ASN A 313 10.24 22.61 15.12
C ASN A 313 10.69 23.37 16.36
N TYR A 314 10.52 22.86 17.59
CA TYR A 314 10.76 23.62 18.83
C TYR A 314 12.18 24.20 18.93
N MET A 315 13.17 23.60 18.26
CA MET A 315 14.56 24.09 18.21
C MET A 315 14.75 25.31 17.28
N LYS A 316 13.76 25.64 16.46
CA LYS A 316 13.75 26.81 15.55
C LYS A 316 13.00 27.98 16.19
N ASP A 317 13.13 29.17 15.62
CA ASP A 317 12.33 30.33 16.00
C ASP A 317 10.87 30.14 15.58
N ILE A 318 10.01 29.84 16.56
CA ILE A 318 8.56 29.70 16.37
C ILE A 318 7.86 30.90 17.01
N SER A 319 7.03 31.58 16.23
CA SER A 319 6.11 32.59 16.74
C SER A 319 4.68 32.06 16.74
N LEU A 320 3.83 32.57 17.63
CA LEU A 320 2.40 32.25 17.62
C LEU A 320 1.74 32.56 16.26
N LYS A 321 2.18 33.61 15.57
CA LYS A 321 1.71 33.98 14.23
C LYS A 321 2.02 32.87 13.21
N LEU A 322 3.25 32.36 13.23
CA LEU A 322 3.67 31.26 12.35
C LEU A 322 2.82 30.00 12.60
N VAL A 323 2.57 29.66 13.86
CA VAL A 323 1.73 28.48 14.18
C VAL A 323 0.29 28.71 13.74
N ALA A 324 -0.26 29.90 13.92
CA ALA A 324 -1.61 30.25 13.48
C ALA A 324 -1.77 30.18 11.95
N GLU A 325 -0.76 30.63 11.20
CA GLU A 325 -0.72 30.47 9.73
C GLU A 325 -0.68 28.99 9.34
N TYR A 326 0.15 28.19 10.01
CA TYR A 326 0.26 26.75 9.78
C TYR A 326 -1.05 26.00 10.07
N THR A 327 -1.75 26.33 11.15
CA THR A 327 -3.02 25.71 11.52
C THR A 327 -4.23 26.35 10.83
N ASN A 328 -4.01 27.33 9.96
CA ASN A 328 -5.05 28.13 9.30
C ASN A 328 -6.09 28.68 10.29
N THR A 329 -5.61 29.26 11.41
CA THR A 329 -6.42 29.75 12.52
C THR A 329 -6.09 31.22 12.82
N ASN A 330 -7.02 31.95 13.43
CA ASN A 330 -6.72 33.29 13.94
C ASN A 330 -5.76 33.23 15.15
N VAL A 331 -4.75 34.10 15.18
CA VAL A 331 -3.73 34.20 16.25
C VAL A 331 -4.35 34.28 17.65
N SER A 332 -5.37 35.12 17.84
CA SER A 332 -6.02 35.31 19.15
C SER A 332 -6.78 34.05 19.55
N HIS A 333 -7.50 33.43 18.61
CA HIS A 333 -8.24 32.21 18.88
C HIS A 333 -7.31 31.06 19.25
N LEU A 334 -6.25 30.83 18.46
CA LEU A 334 -5.26 29.80 18.75
C LEU A 334 -4.60 30.03 20.12
N SER A 335 -4.23 31.27 20.44
CA SER A 335 -3.65 31.59 21.75
C SER A 335 -4.58 31.20 22.90
N SER A 336 -5.85 31.61 22.83
CA SER A 336 -6.84 31.31 23.87
C SER A 336 -7.08 29.80 23.98
N GLU A 337 -7.27 29.12 22.85
CA GLU A 337 -7.62 27.71 22.82
C GLU A 337 -6.45 26.80 23.24
N PHE A 338 -5.23 27.12 22.78
CA PHE A 338 -4.02 26.42 23.20
C PHE A 338 -3.79 26.55 24.72
N ASN A 339 -3.92 27.76 25.27
CA ASN A 339 -3.83 27.97 26.73
C ASN A 339 -4.91 27.18 27.47
N ARG A 340 -6.15 27.21 26.97
CA ARG A 340 -7.29 26.54 27.59
C ARG A 340 -7.08 25.02 27.67
N GLN A 341 -6.58 24.40 26.60
CA GLN A 341 -6.44 22.95 26.53
C GLN A 341 -5.11 22.42 27.12
N THR A 342 -4.00 23.15 26.95
CA THR A 342 -2.68 22.71 27.43
C THR A 342 -2.35 23.22 28.84
N GLY A 343 -3.10 24.20 29.34
CA GLY A 343 -2.85 24.87 30.61
C GLY A 343 -1.64 25.82 30.61
N ARG A 344 -0.98 26.02 29.46
CA ARG A 344 0.23 26.84 29.32
C ARG A 344 0.19 27.68 28.06
N SER A 345 0.88 28.83 28.10
CA SER A 345 1.07 29.63 26.90
C SER A 345 1.98 28.92 25.90
N LEU A 346 1.76 29.15 24.62
CA LEU A 346 2.58 28.55 23.56
C LEU A 346 4.09 28.81 23.74
N PRO A 347 4.57 30.03 24.09
CA PRO A 347 5.99 30.26 24.39
C PRO A 347 6.51 29.48 25.61
N ASP A 348 5.69 29.33 26.65
CA ASP A 348 6.05 28.55 27.84
C ASP A 348 6.07 27.04 27.52
N PHE A 349 5.14 26.56 26.70
CA PHE A 349 5.14 25.17 26.22
C PHE A 349 6.39 24.85 25.41
N ILE A 350 6.76 25.70 24.44
CA ILE A 350 8.00 25.56 23.66
C ILE A 350 9.21 25.57 24.58
N SER A 351 9.28 26.52 25.52
CA SER A 351 10.37 26.62 26.48
C SER A 351 10.52 25.33 27.28
N GLY A 352 9.41 24.73 27.73
CA GLY A 352 9.40 23.43 28.39
C GLY A 352 10.07 22.32 27.57
N LEU A 353 9.67 22.15 26.30
CA LEU A 353 10.26 21.14 25.41
C LEU A 353 11.77 21.35 25.19
N ARG A 354 12.19 22.61 25.04
CA ARG A 354 13.61 22.98 24.91
C ARG A 354 14.40 22.61 26.17
N ILE A 355 13.84 22.88 27.35
CA ILE A 355 14.47 22.51 28.62
C ILE A 355 14.54 20.99 28.78
N GLU A 356 13.49 20.25 28.42
CA GLU A 356 13.52 18.78 28.48
C GLU A 356 14.62 18.18 27.59
N LYS A 357 14.80 18.69 26.36
CA LYS A 357 15.94 18.31 25.50
C LYS A 357 17.27 18.70 26.13
N ALA A 358 17.38 19.91 26.68
CA ALA A 358 18.59 20.37 27.34
C ALA A 358 18.98 19.49 28.54
N CYS A 359 18.02 19.02 29.36
CA CYS A 359 18.30 18.07 30.43
C CYS A 359 18.92 16.78 29.87
N ARG A 360 18.31 16.19 28.81
CA ARG A 360 18.85 14.99 28.16
C ARG A 360 20.28 15.21 27.63
N ASP A 361 20.56 16.36 27.04
CA ASP A 361 21.89 16.67 26.52
C ASP A 361 22.92 16.92 27.63
N LEU A 362 22.51 17.53 28.75
CA LEU A 362 23.35 17.73 29.92
C LEU A 362 23.75 16.40 30.58
N GLU A 363 22.86 15.41 30.54
CA GLU A 363 23.06 14.06 31.08
C GLU A 363 23.89 13.17 30.15
N LYS A 364 23.68 13.27 28.83
CA LYS A 364 24.21 12.30 27.86
C LYS A 364 25.40 12.78 27.05
N THR A 365 25.76 14.06 27.13
CA THR A 365 26.80 14.65 26.27
C THR A 365 27.79 15.51 27.05
N THR A 366 28.96 15.74 26.46
CA THR A 366 30.01 16.64 26.95
C THR A 366 29.87 18.07 26.41
N MET A 367 28.79 18.37 25.69
CA MET A 367 28.57 19.68 25.06
C MET A 367 28.59 20.81 26.09
N THR A 368 29.17 21.95 25.77
CA THR A 368 29.15 23.12 26.65
C THR A 368 27.74 23.66 26.82
N ILE A 369 27.47 24.36 27.94
CA ILE A 369 26.17 25.00 28.19
C ILE A 369 25.77 25.96 27.06
N ASN A 370 26.74 26.65 26.46
CA ASN A 370 26.51 27.55 25.33
C ASN A 370 26.08 26.78 24.07
N GLN A 371 26.74 25.65 23.77
CA GLN A 371 26.35 24.78 22.65
C GLN A 371 24.93 24.22 22.84
N ILE A 372 24.62 23.66 24.03
CA ILE A 372 23.29 23.12 24.33
C ILE A 372 22.23 24.21 24.19
N SER A 373 22.45 25.40 24.78
CA SER A 373 21.54 26.53 24.66
C SER A 373 21.19 26.86 23.21
N ARG A 374 22.18 26.87 22.31
CA ARG A 374 21.97 27.16 20.88
C ARG A 374 21.26 26.00 20.18
N GLU A 375 21.67 24.76 20.45
CA GLU A 375 21.09 23.58 19.81
C GLU A 375 19.61 23.41 20.14
N VAL A 376 19.21 23.65 21.39
CA VAL A 376 17.79 23.58 21.78
C VAL A 376 17.01 24.84 21.39
N GLY A 377 17.62 25.82 20.70
CA GLY A 377 16.92 26.97 20.10
C GLY A 377 16.81 28.23 20.97
N PHE A 378 17.64 28.41 22.01
CA PHE A 378 17.72 29.68 22.74
C PHE A 378 18.78 30.60 22.13
N ASN A 379 18.35 31.82 21.78
CA ASN A 379 19.22 32.87 21.23
C ASN A 379 20.14 33.53 22.27
N SER A 380 19.94 33.28 23.56
CA SER A 380 20.73 33.84 24.66
C SER A 380 20.96 32.82 25.76
N VAL A 381 22.23 32.55 26.08
CA VAL A 381 22.63 31.65 27.18
C VAL A 381 22.13 32.16 28.53
N ARG A 382 22.04 33.49 28.70
CA ARG A 382 21.49 34.10 29.91
C ARG A 382 20.01 33.75 30.06
N TYR A 383 19.22 33.99 29.02
CA TYR A 383 17.78 33.67 29.03
C TYR A 383 17.55 32.16 29.20
N PHE A 384 18.32 31.32 28.50
CA PHE A 384 18.32 29.88 28.71
C PHE A 384 18.55 29.50 30.16
N THR A 385 19.57 30.07 30.82
CA THR A 385 19.90 29.76 32.22
C THR A 385 18.79 30.16 33.19
N GLU A 386 18.15 31.31 32.95
CA GLU A 386 17.00 31.79 33.75
C GLU A 386 15.80 30.85 33.60
N ILE A 387 15.45 30.48 32.36
CA ILE A 387 14.35 29.55 32.08
C ILE A 387 14.67 28.15 32.60
N PHE A 388 15.87 27.62 32.38
CA PHE A 388 16.28 26.31 32.91
C PHE A 388 16.15 26.27 34.43
N LYS A 389 16.61 27.32 35.13
CA LYS A 389 16.46 27.42 36.58
C LYS A 389 14.99 27.50 37.02
N LYS A 390 14.13 28.19 36.26
CA LYS A 390 12.68 28.24 36.52
C LYS A 390 12.05 26.84 36.46
N TYR A 391 12.41 26.02 35.47
CA TYR A 391 11.82 24.69 35.27
C TYR A 391 12.43 23.61 36.17
N CYS A 392 13.76 23.63 36.37
CA CYS A 392 14.49 22.56 37.05
C CYS A 392 14.89 22.90 38.50
N GLY A 393 14.66 24.14 38.94
CA GLY A 393 15.04 24.65 40.26
C GLY A 393 16.55 24.89 40.45
N LYS A 394 17.39 24.55 39.47
CA LYS A 394 18.86 24.62 39.52
C LYS A 394 19.41 25.19 38.21
N THR A 395 20.62 25.76 38.24
CA THR A 395 21.28 26.18 36.99
C THR A 395 21.72 24.97 36.16
N PRO A 396 21.89 25.11 34.82
CA PRO A 396 22.37 24.03 33.96
C PRO A 396 23.67 23.37 34.44
N ILE A 397 24.61 24.17 34.96
CA ILE A 397 25.89 23.69 35.51
C ILE A 397 25.64 22.84 36.77
N GLN A 398 24.83 23.34 37.71
CA GLN A 398 24.47 22.59 38.92
C GLN A 398 23.68 21.32 38.62
N TYR A 399 22.87 21.34 37.57
CA TYR A 399 22.14 20.17 37.09
C TYR A 399 23.12 19.10 36.57
N ARG A 400 24.03 19.47 35.66
CA ARG A 400 25.05 18.56 35.13
C ARG A 400 25.92 17.92 36.21
N LEU A 401 26.31 18.66 37.25
CA LEU A 401 27.15 18.12 38.33
C LEU A 401 26.50 16.96 39.11
N GLN A 402 25.19 16.75 38.98
CA GLN A 402 24.50 15.59 39.57
C GLN A 402 24.67 14.30 38.76
N PHE A 403 25.12 14.41 37.51
CA PHE A 403 25.30 13.29 36.60
C PHE A 403 26.80 13.15 36.33
N LYS A 404 27.37 11.99 36.67
CA LYS A 404 28.77 11.70 36.31
C LYS A 404 28.86 11.63 34.78
N PRO A 405 29.86 12.26 34.14
CA PRO A 405 30.05 12.14 32.71
C PRO A 405 30.26 10.66 32.35
N ILE A 406 29.49 10.16 31.37
CA ILE A 406 29.76 8.87 30.74
C ILE A 406 31.11 9.07 30.03
N GLU A 407 32.12 8.28 30.42
CA GLU A 407 33.44 8.30 29.77
C GLU A 407 33.25 8.03 28.26
N PRO A 408 33.96 8.76 27.38
CA PRO A 408 33.92 8.48 25.96
C PRO A 408 34.41 7.04 25.74
N GLN A 409 33.59 6.22 25.10
CA GLN A 409 34.05 4.95 24.53
C GLN A 409 34.92 5.31 23.33
N ASP A 410 36.23 5.08 23.47
CA ASP A 410 37.23 5.18 22.40
C ASP A 410 36.91 4.27 21.20
#